data_AF-A0A1I0E1M7-F1
#
_entry.id   AF-A0A1I0E1M7-F1
#
_cell.length_a   1.000
_cell.length_b   1.000
_cell.length_c   1.000
_cell.angle_alpha   90.00
_cell.angle_beta   90.00
_cell.angle_gamma   90.00
#
_symmetry.space_group_name_H-M   'P 1'
#
loop_
_entity.id
_entity.type
_entity.pdbx_description
1 polymer ?
#
loop_
_entity_poly.entity_id
_entity_poly.type
_entity_poly.pdbx_seq_one_letter_code
_entity_poly.pdbx_strand_id
1 'polypeptide(L)'
;MDLKKPLPPGQQDEFLKIAKDNEEVRNKIIIHNLKLVSWVALKYHKKHKTEYDDLFQLGVLGLMKAIEKYDPARGGSFSSYAVWYIRSSITRNMFLFTDDTSLDAPMPGTEDLTLQDTLHDRTAKTLEEDVEENLLAEQLRKEMKKRLNPEEYEVITMFFGFYGKVYSVKQIAEKINCNRSQVNTIKNRAVRKMRWTTFIVGLKKEVDRNTIFYKSPDFSQKKVSGVRPSSPVERTVIEREKMLKRLIKELEV
;
A
#
# COMPACT_ATOMS: atom_id res chain seq x y z
N MET A 1 -28.11 -5.52 -31.99
CA MET A 1 -28.01 -6.98 -31.74
C MET A 1 -29.40 -7.59 -31.79
N ASP A 2 -29.63 -8.57 -32.66
CA ASP A 2 -30.87 -9.37 -32.67
C ASP A 2 -30.87 -10.35 -31.50
N LEU A 3 -31.32 -9.87 -30.34
CA LEU A 3 -31.37 -10.69 -29.13
C LEU A 3 -32.56 -11.68 -29.20
N LYS A 4 -32.31 -12.96 -28.89
CA LYS A 4 -33.34 -14.01 -28.91
C LYS A 4 -34.40 -13.77 -27.83
N LYS A 5 -35.62 -14.28 -28.06
CA LYS A 5 -36.70 -14.26 -27.05
C LYS A 5 -36.37 -15.24 -25.91
N PRO A 6 -36.86 -15.02 -24.67
CA PRO A 6 -36.69 -15.97 -23.58
C PRO A 6 -37.38 -17.31 -23.90
N LEU A 7 -36.81 -18.40 -23.37
CA LEU A 7 -37.41 -19.73 -23.49
C LEU A 7 -38.69 -19.82 -22.64
N PRO A 8 -39.66 -20.68 -23.00
CA PRO A 8 -40.83 -20.95 -22.17
C PRO A 8 -40.43 -21.47 -20.78
N PRO A 9 -41.15 -21.10 -19.69
CA PRO A 9 -40.75 -21.43 -18.31
C PRO A 9 -40.46 -22.91 -18.07
N GLY A 10 -41.34 -23.82 -18.53
CA GLY A 10 -41.16 -25.27 -18.32
C GLY A 10 -39.94 -25.84 -19.03
N GLN A 11 -39.64 -25.35 -20.23
CA GLN A 11 -38.47 -25.77 -20.99
C GLN A 11 -37.17 -25.17 -20.43
N GLN A 12 -37.26 -23.94 -19.87
CA GLN A 12 -36.13 -23.25 -19.28
C GLN A 12 -35.62 -23.96 -18.02
N ASP A 13 -36.51 -24.46 -17.16
CA ASP A 13 -36.13 -25.13 -15.92
C ASP A 13 -35.41 -26.47 -16.16
N GLU A 14 -35.82 -27.23 -17.18
CA GLU A 14 -35.13 -28.45 -17.60
C GLU A 14 -33.71 -28.15 -18.11
N PHE A 15 -33.59 -27.16 -18.99
CA PHE A 15 -32.28 -26.74 -19.48
C PHE A 15 -31.38 -26.21 -18.36
N LEU A 16 -31.92 -25.49 -17.37
CA LEU A 16 -31.16 -24.97 -16.23
C LEU A 16 -30.58 -26.08 -15.33
N LYS A 17 -31.24 -27.24 -15.23
CA LYS A 17 -30.69 -28.41 -14.52
C LYS A 17 -29.46 -28.97 -15.25
N ILE A 18 -29.53 -29.05 -16.59
CA ILE A 18 -28.49 -29.64 -17.44
C ILE A 18 -27.33 -28.65 -17.70
N ALA A 19 -27.60 -27.34 -17.66
CA ALA A 19 -26.63 -26.29 -17.95
C ALA A 19 -25.43 -26.24 -17.00
N LYS A 20 -25.50 -26.90 -15.84
CA LYS A 20 -24.37 -27.02 -14.91
C LYS A 20 -23.26 -27.89 -15.51
N ASP A 21 -23.63 -28.97 -16.18
CA ASP A 21 -22.67 -29.96 -16.70
C ASP A 21 -22.49 -29.90 -18.22
N ASN A 22 -23.39 -29.21 -18.94
CA ASN A 22 -23.33 -29.07 -20.39
C ASN A 22 -23.16 -27.60 -20.83
N GLU A 23 -22.01 -27.32 -21.44
CA GLU A 23 -21.63 -25.99 -21.92
C GLU A 23 -22.51 -25.46 -23.06
N GLU A 24 -22.90 -26.32 -24.01
CA GLU A 24 -23.76 -25.93 -25.13
C GLU A 24 -25.13 -25.47 -24.64
N VAL A 25 -25.70 -26.21 -23.67
CA VAL A 25 -26.98 -25.86 -23.04
C VAL A 25 -26.85 -24.57 -22.24
N ARG A 26 -25.75 -24.39 -21.51
CA ARG A 26 -25.45 -23.15 -20.78
C ARG A 26 -25.40 -21.94 -21.72
N ASN A 27 -24.66 -22.04 -22.81
CA ASN A 27 -24.54 -21.00 -23.83
C ASN A 27 -25.91 -20.67 -24.45
N LYS A 28 -26.72 -21.70 -24.72
CA LYS A 28 -28.09 -21.52 -25.21
C LYS A 28 -28.93 -20.72 -24.22
N ILE A 29 -28.91 -21.05 -22.92
CA ILE A 29 -29.66 -20.31 -21.91
C ILE A 29 -29.19 -18.86 -21.81
N ILE A 30 -27.87 -18.63 -21.81
CA ILE A 30 -27.28 -17.29 -21.78
C ILE A 30 -27.85 -16.44 -22.92
N ILE A 31 -27.77 -16.93 -24.16
CA ILE A 31 -28.23 -16.22 -25.37
C ILE A 31 -29.72 -15.82 -25.27
N HIS A 32 -30.59 -16.70 -24.78
CA HIS A 32 -32.01 -16.41 -24.66
C HIS A 32 -32.35 -15.43 -23.52
N ASN A 33 -31.43 -15.24 -22.57
CA ASN A 33 -31.59 -14.32 -21.44
C ASN A 33 -30.80 -13.00 -21.58
N LEU A 34 -30.07 -12.79 -22.69
CA LEU A 34 -29.33 -11.54 -22.93
C LEU A 34 -30.21 -10.28 -22.95
N LYS A 35 -31.48 -10.40 -23.37
CA LYS A 35 -32.44 -9.27 -23.29
C LYS A 35 -32.65 -8.77 -21.86
N LEU A 36 -32.69 -9.69 -20.91
CA LEU A 36 -32.82 -9.36 -19.49
C LEU A 36 -31.58 -8.60 -19.01
N VAL A 37 -30.40 -9.07 -19.39
CA VAL A 37 -29.12 -8.41 -19.06
C VAL A 37 -29.06 -7.01 -19.65
N SER A 38 -29.38 -6.87 -20.94
CA SER A 38 -29.43 -5.57 -21.64
C SER A 38 -30.39 -4.61 -20.94
N TRP A 39 -31.59 -5.05 -20.56
CA TRP A 39 -32.55 -4.22 -19.84
C TRP A 39 -32.04 -3.77 -18.47
N VAL A 40 -31.35 -4.63 -17.71
CA VAL A 40 -30.73 -4.24 -16.44
C VAL A 40 -29.59 -3.25 -16.67
N ALA A 41 -28.67 -3.56 -17.59
CA ALA A 41 -27.50 -2.72 -17.90
C ALA A 41 -27.90 -1.32 -18.38
N LEU A 42 -28.93 -1.20 -19.24
CA LEU A 42 -29.47 0.07 -19.71
C LEU A 42 -29.91 1.00 -18.57
N LYS A 43 -30.46 0.45 -17.48
CA LYS A 43 -30.85 1.25 -16.30
C LYS A 43 -29.64 1.85 -15.60
N TYR A 44 -28.52 1.12 -15.54
CA TYR A 44 -27.28 1.60 -14.91
C TYR A 44 -26.54 2.58 -15.82
N HIS A 45 -26.48 2.32 -17.12
CA HIS A 45 -25.90 3.23 -18.12
C HIS A 45 -26.55 4.62 -18.05
N LYS A 46 -27.90 4.67 -18.08
CA LYS A 46 -28.65 5.93 -17.97
C LYS A 46 -28.40 6.69 -16.66
N LYS A 47 -28.12 5.97 -15.57
CA LYS A 47 -27.93 6.57 -14.24
C LYS A 47 -26.50 7.05 -14.01
N HIS A 48 -25.51 6.30 -14.47
CA HIS A 48 -24.11 6.51 -14.12
C HIS A 48 -23.24 7.02 -15.28
N LYS A 49 -23.80 7.13 -16.51
CA LYS A 49 -23.08 7.54 -17.73
C LYS A 49 -21.82 6.71 -18.05
N THR A 50 -21.69 5.53 -17.47
CA THR A 50 -20.61 4.57 -17.77
C THR A 50 -20.86 3.86 -19.09
N GLU A 51 -19.84 3.28 -19.70
CA GLU A 51 -19.96 2.58 -20.98
C GLU A 51 -20.98 1.43 -20.91
N TYR A 52 -21.89 1.37 -21.89
CA TYR A 52 -22.96 0.37 -21.91
C TYR A 52 -22.41 -1.05 -22.10
N ASP A 53 -21.40 -1.20 -22.95
CA ASP A 53 -20.84 -2.50 -23.31
C ASP A 53 -20.14 -3.16 -22.11
N ASP A 54 -19.44 -2.39 -21.29
CA ASP A 54 -18.84 -2.86 -20.04
C ASP A 54 -19.90 -3.34 -19.04
N LEU A 55 -20.93 -2.52 -18.81
CA LEU A 55 -22.04 -2.90 -17.92
C LEU A 55 -22.76 -4.16 -18.42
N PHE A 56 -22.93 -4.29 -19.73
CA PHE A 56 -23.54 -5.45 -20.35
C PHE A 56 -22.70 -6.71 -20.10
N GLN A 57 -21.39 -6.65 -20.34
CA GLN A 57 -20.47 -7.77 -20.11
C GLN A 57 -20.45 -8.22 -18.63
N LEU A 58 -20.35 -7.26 -17.70
CA LEU A 58 -20.45 -7.55 -16.26
C LEU A 58 -21.79 -8.18 -15.88
N GLY A 59 -22.86 -7.72 -16.52
CA GLY A 59 -24.20 -8.28 -16.36
C GLY A 59 -24.27 -9.72 -16.86
N VAL A 60 -23.62 -10.04 -17.99
CA VAL A 60 -23.52 -11.42 -18.52
C VAL A 60 -22.77 -12.32 -17.53
N LEU A 61 -21.68 -11.86 -16.91
CA LEU A 61 -20.99 -12.60 -15.84
C LEU A 61 -21.91 -12.88 -14.63
N GLY A 62 -22.76 -11.90 -14.27
CA GLY A 62 -23.77 -12.08 -13.24
C GLY A 62 -24.82 -13.13 -13.62
N LEU A 63 -25.28 -13.13 -14.87
CA LEU A 63 -26.20 -14.13 -15.40
C LEU A 63 -25.60 -15.53 -15.36
N MET A 64 -24.32 -15.71 -15.75
CA MET A 64 -23.64 -17.01 -15.67
C MET A 64 -23.65 -17.55 -14.24
N LYS A 65 -23.29 -16.71 -13.25
CA LYS A 65 -23.34 -17.07 -11.83
C LYS A 65 -24.75 -17.42 -11.35
N ALA A 66 -25.78 -16.76 -11.89
CA ALA A 66 -27.16 -17.10 -11.60
C ALA A 66 -27.53 -18.50 -12.11
N ILE A 67 -27.09 -18.86 -13.32
CA ILE A 67 -27.33 -20.18 -13.92
C ILE A 67 -26.69 -21.29 -13.08
N GLU A 68 -25.46 -21.09 -12.61
CA GLU A 68 -24.76 -22.08 -11.77
C GLU A 68 -25.47 -22.34 -10.44
N LYS A 69 -26.00 -21.27 -9.82
CA LYS A 69 -26.55 -21.33 -8.44
C LYS A 69 -28.05 -21.51 -8.37
N TYR A 70 -28.77 -21.32 -9.46
CA TYR A 70 -30.21 -21.46 -9.47
C TYR A 70 -30.62 -22.92 -9.22
N ASP A 71 -31.73 -23.06 -8.48
CA ASP A 71 -32.33 -24.33 -8.12
C ASP A 71 -33.86 -24.21 -8.31
N PRO A 72 -34.42 -24.80 -9.38
CA PRO A 72 -35.85 -24.73 -9.67
C PRO A 72 -36.73 -25.31 -8.55
N ALA A 73 -36.21 -26.21 -7.72
CA ALA A 73 -36.98 -26.86 -6.65
C ALA A 73 -37.36 -25.88 -5.52
N ARG A 74 -36.64 -24.76 -5.39
CA ARG A 74 -36.90 -23.73 -4.36
C ARG A 74 -38.03 -22.77 -4.74
N GLY A 75 -38.59 -22.90 -5.94
CA GLY A 75 -39.65 -22.04 -6.45
C GLY A 75 -39.16 -20.65 -6.89
N GLY A 76 -40.06 -19.92 -7.56
CA GLY A 76 -39.79 -18.59 -8.11
C GLY A 76 -39.12 -18.61 -9.49
N SER A 77 -39.44 -17.63 -10.33
CA SER A 77 -38.93 -17.57 -11.71
C SER A 77 -37.42 -17.31 -11.74
N PHE A 78 -36.70 -18.01 -12.64
CA PHE A 78 -35.30 -17.76 -12.94
C PHE A 78 -35.02 -16.29 -13.27
N SER A 79 -35.92 -15.61 -13.99
CA SER A 79 -35.73 -14.20 -14.35
C SER A 79 -35.60 -13.31 -13.10
N SER A 80 -36.45 -13.53 -12.10
CA SER A 80 -36.41 -12.78 -10.83
C SER A 80 -35.11 -13.04 -10.06
N TYR A 81 -34.66 -14.29 -10.04
CA TYR A 81 -33.40 -14.68 -9.40
C TYR A 81 -32.18 -14.08 -10.12
N ALA A 82 -32.15 -14.17 -11.45
CA ALA A 82 -31.06 -13.68 -12.29
C ALA A 82 -30.89 -12.16 -12.18
N VAL A 83 -31.98 -11.39 -12.09
CA VAL A 83 -31.91 -9.93 -11.90
C VAL A 83 -31.06 -9.55 -10.68
N TRP A 84 -31.18 -10.27 -9.57
CA TRP A 84 -30.38 -9.99 -8.37
C TRP A 84 -28.88 -10.17 -8.65
N TYR A 85 -28.49 -11.27 -9.29
CA TYR A 85 -27.09 -11.56 -9.62
C TYR A 85 -26.51 -10.62 -10.67
N ILE A 86 -27.30 -10.28 -11.70
CA ILE A 86 -26.90 -9.31 -12.73
C ILE A 86 -26.63 -7.95 -12.08
N ARG A 87 -27.56 -7.45 -11.24
CA ARG A 87 -27.38 -6.17 -10.52
C ARG A 87 -26.18 -6.21 -9.57
N SER A 88 -26.01 -7.30 -8.84
CA SER A 88 -24.91 -7.49 -7.89
C SER A 88 -23.55 -7.50 -8.61
N SER A 89 -23.46 -8.20 -9.75
CA SER A 89 -22.24 -8.25 -10.57
C SER A 89 -21.87 -6.88 -11.11
N ILE A 90 -22.83 -6.16 -11.68
CA ILE A 90 -22.63 -4.79 -12.17
C ILE A 90 -22.18 -3.89 -11.03
N THR A 91 -22.93 -3.82 -9.92
CA THR A 91 -22.66 -2.87 -8.84
C THR A 91 -21.32 -3.15 -8.14
N ARG A 92 -20.94 -4.43 -7.95
CA ARG A 92 -19.67 -4.82 -7.32
C ARG A 92 -18.46 -4.45 -8.16
N ASN A 93 -18.55 -4.60 -9.47
CA ASN A 93 -17.44 -4.36 -10.38
C ASN A 93 -17.45 -2.95 -10.98
N MET A 94 -18.50 -2.16 -10.75
CA MET A 94 -18.62 -0.79 -11.26
C MET A 94 -17.44 0.11 -10.86
N PHE A 95 -16.89 -0.09 -9.66
CA PHE A 95 -15.73 0.66 -9.17
C PHE A 95 -14.41 0.33 -9.90
N LEU A 96 -14.36 -0.75 -10.69
CA LEU A 96 -13.19 -1.04 -11.54
C LEU A 96 -13.14 -0.11 -12.76
N PHE A 97 -14.28 0.49 -13.11
CA PHE A 97 -14.45 1.42 -14.22
C PHE A 97 -14.63 2.87 -13.71
N THR A 98 -14.23 3.17 -12.47
CA THR A 98 -14.07 4.58 -12.10
C THR A 98 -12.96 5.12 -12.96
N ASP A 99 -13.35 5.93 -13.94
CA ASP A 99 -12.43 6.65 -14.80
C ASP A 99 -11.55 7.51 -13.91
N ASP A 100 -10.26 7.19 -13.85
CA ASP A 100 -9.27 8.14 -13.40
C ASP A 100 -9.48 9.42 -14.22
N THR A 101 -9.59 10.55 -13.54
CA THR A 101 -9.73 11.83 -14.24
C THR A 101 -8.48 12.06 -15.09
N SER A 102 -8.68 12.29 -16.38
CA SER A 102 -7.57 12.63 -17.28
C SER A 102 -6.77 13.81 -16.70
N LEU A 103 -5.45 13.69 -16.70
CA LEU A 103 -4.56 14.76 -16.28
C LEU A 103 -4.61 15.97 -17.22
N ASP A 104 -5.00 15.74 -18.48
CA ASP A 104 -5.22 16.80 -19.48
C ASP A 104 -6.57 17.51 -19.31
N ALA A 105 -7.40 17.11 -18.34
CA ALA A 105 -8.66 17.79 -18.10
C ALA A 105 -8.41 19.25 -17.68
N PRO A 106 -9.12 20.23 -18.25
CA PRO A 106 -8.96 21.63 -17.88
C PRO A 106 -9.38 21.82 -16.42
N MET A 107 -8.58 22.57 -15.67
CA MET A 107 -8.89 22.90 -14.30
C MET A 107 -10.11 23.87 -14.26
N PRO A 108 -11.15 23.60 -13.46
CA PRO A 108 -12.32 24.48 -13.40
C PRO A 108 -11.95 25.91 -12.99
N GLY A 109 -12.31 26.89 -13.83
CA GLY A 109 -12.09 28.31 -13.56
C GLY A 109 -10.78 28.89 -14.10
N THR A 110 -10.00 28.11 -14.86
CA THR A 110 -8.78 28.57 -15.54
C THR A 110 -8.84 28.19 -17.02
N GLU A 111 -8.43 29.10 -17.90
CA GLU A 111 -8.53 28.89 -19.36
C GLU A 111 -7.40 28.03 -19.93
N ASP A 112 -6.20 28.07 -19.33
CA ASP A 112 -4.98 27.46 -19.89
C ASP A 112 -4.32 26.40 -19.01
N LEU A 113 -4.87 26.09 -17.82
CA LEU A 113 -4.26 25.14 -16.89
C LEU A 113 -4.97 23.80 -16.91
N THR A 114 -4.20 22.73 -17.00
CA THR A 114 -4.68 21.35 -16.86
C THR A 114 -4.55 20.88 -15.41
N LEU A 115 -5.21 19.76 -15.07
CA LEU A 115 -5.00 19.12 -13.77
C LEU A 115 -3.53 18.73 -13.57
N GLN A 116 -2.84 18.30 -14.62
CA GLN A 116 -1.42 17.95 -14.58
C GLN A 116 -0.55 19.10 -14.06
N ASP A 117 -0.81 20.32 -14.54
CA ASP A 117 -0.01 21.51 -14.21
C ASP A 117 -0.13 21.91 -12.73
N THR A 118 -1.18 21.45 -12.04
CA THR A 118 -1.42 21.75 -10.61
C THR A 118 -0.80 20.73 -9.65
N LEU A 119 -0.42 19.55 -10.16
CA LEU A 119 0.10 18.47 -9.33
C LEU A 119 1.58 18.70 -9.02
N HIS A 120 1.88 18.86 -7.73
CA HIS A 120 3.26 19.01 -7.27
C HIS A 120 3.95 17.64 -7.26
N ASP A 121 5.17 17.58 -7.79
CA ASP A 121 6.01 16.39 -7.69
C ASP A 121 6.44 16.20 -6.23
N ARG A 122 5.91 15.14 -5.59
CA ARG A 122 6.24 14.79 -4.20
C ARG A 122 7.56 14.01 -4.07
N THR A 123 8.15 13.62 -5.20
CA THR A 123 9.42 12.89 -5.25
C THR A 123 10.60 13.79 -5.56
N ALA A 124 10.34 14.96 -6.16
CA ALA A 124 11.36 15.98 -6.36
C ALA A 124 11.83 16.51 -5.01
N LYS A 125 13.11 16.30 -4.70
CA LYS A 125 13.77 16.97 -3.58
C LYS A 125 13.92 18.45 -3.90
N THR A 126 13.63 19.28 -2.93
CA THR A 126 13.90 20.71 -3.03
C THR A 126 15.40 20.99 -2.91
N LEU A 127 15.87 22.11 -3.48
CA LEU A 127 17.28 22.53 -3.33
C LEU A 127 17.68 22.69 -1.86
N GLU A 128 16.74 23.13 -1.01
CA GLU A 128 16.93 23.29 0.42
C GLU A 128 17.17 21.92 1.09
N GLU A 129 16.31 20.93 0.80
CA GLU A 129 16.46 19.56 1.31
C GLU A 129 17.78 18.92 0.86
N ASP A 130 18.18 19.11 -0.40
CA ASP A 130 19.46 18.60 -0.91
C ASP A 130 20.67 19.24 -0.20
N VAL A 131 20.61 20.54 0.07
CA VAL A 131 21.67 21.25 0.82
C VAL A 131 21.73 20.76 2.27
N GLU A 132 20.57 20.58 2.91
CA GLU A 132 20.48 20.05 4.28
C GLU A 132 21.02 18.62 4.38
N GLU A 133 20.63 17.71 3.48
CA GLU A 133 21.13 16.34 3.45
C GLU A 133 22.65 16.30 3.27
N ASN A 134 23.20 17.11 2.38
CA ASN A 134 24.64 17.20 2.14
C ASN A 134 25.39 17.73 3.37
N LEU A 135 24.88 18.79 4.00
CA LEU A 135 25.46 19.35 5.23
C LEU A 135 25.45 18.32 6.37
N LEU A 136 24.34 17.59 6.54
CA LEU A 136 24.23 16.52 7.53
C LEU A 136 25.22 15.38 7.26
N ALA A 137 25.39 14.99 5.99
CA ALA A 137 26.36 13.97 5.60
C ALA A 137 27.81 14.39 5.91
N GLU A 138 28.16 15.65 5.65
CA GLU A 138 29.49 16.19 5.99
C GLU A 138 29.73 16.22 7.51
N GLN A 139 28.75 16.68 8.29
CA GLN A 139 28.84 16.69 9.75
C GLN A 139 29.01 15.27 10.31
N LEU A 140 28.26 14.31 9.80
CA LEU A 140 28.39 12.90 10.18
C LEU A 140 29.78 12.36 9.85
N ARG A 141 30.31 12.65 8.66
CA ARG A 141 31.67 12.24 8.26
C ARG A 141 32.74 12.84 9.18
N LYS A 142 32.58 14.10 9.59
CA LYS A 142 33.49 14.79 10.52
C LYS A 142 33.48 14.14 11.90
N GLU A 143 32.31 13.86 12.45
CA GLU A 143 32.19 13.17 13.75
C GLU A 143 32.72 11.74 13.69
N MET A 144 32.49 11.02 12.59
CA MET A 144 33.04 9.68 12.41
C MET A 144 34.57 9.70 12.42
N LYS A 145 35.21 10.59 11.66
CA LYS A 145 36.69 10.71 11.62
C LYS A 145 37.30 11.09 12.97
N LYS A 146 36.57 11.82 13.82
CA LYS A 146 37.04 12.23 15.15
C LYS A 146 37.06 11.08 16.16
N ARG A 147 36.12 10.13 16.07
CA ARG A 147 35.88 9.11 17.10
C ARG A 147 36.23 7.68 16.69
N LEU A 148 36.27 7.39 15.39
CA LEU A 148 36.55 6.06 14.86
C LEU A 148 38.01 5.96 14.45
N ASN A 149 38.57 4.78 14.68
CA ASN A 149 39.87 4.43 14.11
C ASN A 149 39.74 4.25 12.58
N PRO A 150 40.83 4.36 11.80
CA PRO A 150 40.79 4.19 10.34
C PRO A 150 40.11 2.88 9.90
N GLU A 151 40.42 1.76 10.55
CA GLU A 151 39.79 0.46 10.28
C GLU A 151 38.28 0.44 10.58
N GLU A 152 37.88 1.07 11.69
CA GLU A 152 36.47 1.18 12.09
C GLU A 152 35.67 2.03 11.10
N TYR A 153 36.26 3.14 10.66
CA TYR A 153 35.70 4.06 9.67
C TYR A 153 35.51 3.37 8.32
N GLU A 154 36.51 2.62 7.87
CA GLU A 154 36.47 1.90 6.61
C GLU A 154 35.39 0.80 6.60
N VAL A 155 35.30 0.00 7.66
CA VAL A 155 34.25 -1.02 7.80
C VAL A 155 32.85 -0.41 7.79
N ILE A 156 32.61 0.67 8.54
CA ILE A 156 31.30 1.34 8.57
C ILE A 156 30.95 1.97 7.23
N THR A 157 31.90 2.66 6.59
CA THR A 157 31.64 3.33 5.31
C THR A 157 31.30 2.33 4.20
N MET A 158 31.99 1.18 4.14
CA MET A 158 31.68 0.09 3.21
C MET A 158 30.36 -0.60 3.54
N PHE A 159 30.06 -0.84 4.83
CA PHE A 159 28.84 -1.56 5.22
C PHE A 159 27.57 -0.75 4.95
N PHE A 160 27.57 0.56 5.22
CA PHE A 160 26.39 1.42 4.98
C PHE A 160 26.39 2.06 3.59
N GLY A 161 27.46 1.91 2.80
CA GLY A 161 27.51 2.38 1.42
C GLY A 161 27.66 3.89 1.27
N PHE A 162 28.42 4.54 2.15
CA PHE A 162 28.69 5.99 2.08
C PHE A 162 29.44 6.45 0.82
N TYR A 163 30.01 5.50 0.06
CA TYR A 163 30.65 5.71 -1.24
C TYR A 163 29.80 5.17 -2.40
N GLY A 164 28.49 5.01 -2.21
CA GLY A 164 27.54 4.59 -3.25
C GLY A 164 27.43 3.07 -3.45
N LYS A 165 28.17 2.25 -2.69
CA LYS A 165 28.07 0.78 -2.77
C LYS A 165 28.05 0.14 -1.38
N VAL A 166 26.99 -0.61 -1.10
CA VAL A 166 26.85 -1.44 0.09
C VAL A 166 27.62 -2.74 -0.10
N TYR A 167 28.46 -3.10 0.87
CA TYR A 167 29.21 -4.35 0.87
C TYR A 167 28.67 -5.32 1.94
N SER A 168 28.58 -6.60 1.59
CA SER A 168 28.25 -7.65 2.56
C SER A 168 29.41 -7.88 3.53
N VAL A 169 29.13 -8.43 4.72
CA VAL A 169 30.15 -8.78 5.72
C VAL A 169 31.24 -9.69 5.13
N LYS A 170 30.86 -10.59 4.21
CA LYS A 170 31.81 -11.47 3.51
C LYS A 170 32.75 -10.69 2.58
N GLN A 171 32.23 -9.76 1.80
CA GLN A 171 33.04 -8.94 0.89
C GLN A 171 33.95 -7.97 1.63
N ILE A 172 33.49 -7.42 2.77
CA ILE A 172 34.31 -6.57 3.63
C ILE A 172 35.46 -7.39 4.25
N ALA A 173 35.16 -8.61 4.71
CA ALA A 173 36.16 -9.55 5.24
C ALA A 173 37.25 -9.87 4.20
N GLU A 174 36.86 -10.11 2.94
CA GLU A 174 37.79 -10.36 1.83
C GLU A 174 38.64 -9.12 1.51
N LYS A 175 38.06 -7.91 1.51
CA LYS A 175 38.79 -6.66 1.22
C LYS A 175 39.79 -6.25 2.29
N ILE A 176 39.41 -6.40 3.56
CA ILE A 176 40.21 -5.98 4.73
C ILE A 176 41.11 -7.14 5.21
N ASN A 177 41.08 -8.28 4.51
CA ASN A 177 41.82 -9.50 4.85
C ASN A 177 41.60 -9.95 6.31
N CYS A 178 40.34 -10.00 6.74
CA CYS A 178 39.97 -10.37 8.10
C CYS A 178 38.79 -11.35 8.14
N ASN A 179 38.53 -11.95 9.30
CA ASN A 179 37.43 -12.90 9.46
C ASN A 179 36.07 -12.19 9.55
N ARG A 180 34.99 -12.85 9.09
CA ARG A 180 33.61 -12.31 9.18
C ARG A 180 33.21 -11.90 10.61
N SER A 181 33.67 -12.65 11.62
CA SER A 181 33.43 -12.34 13.03
C SER A 181 34.15 -11.06 13.47
N GLN A 182 35.37 -10.84 12.96
CA GLN A 182 36.13 -9.61 13.22
C GLN A 182 35.45 -8.39 12.60
N VAL A 183 34.94 -8.50 11.36
CA VAL A 183 34.15 -7.42 10.73
C VAL A 183 32.94 -7.04 11.59
N ASN A 184 32.17 -8.01 12.08
CA ASN A 184 31.03 -7.74 12.95
C ASN A 184 31.45 -7.12 14.30
N THR A 185 32.59 -7.55 14.85
CA THR A 185 33.14 -6.98 16.09
C THR A 185 33.54 -5.52 15.90
N ILE A 186 34.27 -5.22 14.83
CA ILE A 186 34.70 -3.85 14.46
C ILE A 186 33.47 -2.97 14.21
N LYS A 187 32.51 -3.45 13.40
CA LYS A 187 31.25 -2.76 13.12
C LYS A 187 30.49 -2.43 14.40
N ASN A 188 30.26 -3.41 15.27
CA ASN A 188 29.48 -3.21 16.49
C ASN A 188 30.17 -2.25 17.46
N ARG A 189 31.51 -2.31 17.56
CA ARG A 189 32.31 -1.37 18.35
C ARG A 189 32.18 0.06 17.83
N ALA A 190 32.32 0.23 16.51
CA ALA A 190 32.21 1.52 15.85
C ALA A 190 30.80 2.14 16.00
N VAL A 191 29.74 1.35 15.80
CA VAL A 191 28.35 1.79 16.03
C VAL A 191 28.14 2.16 17.50
N ARG A 192 28.69 1.39 18.44
CA ARG A 192 28.55 1.67 19.89
C ARG A 192 29.22 2.98 20.29
N LYS A 193 30.39 3.30 19.71
CA LYS A 193 31.08 4.60 19.90
C LYS A 193 30.26 5.77 19.35
N MET A 194 29.61 5.60 18.20
CA MET A 194 28.77 6.64 17.60
C MET A 194 27.43 6.84 18.31
N ARG A 195 26.83 5.77 18.85
CA ARG A 195 25.44 5.73 19.35
C ARG A 195 25.07 6.84 20.34
N TRP A 196 26.02 7.30 21.14
CA TRP A 196 25.80 8.29 22.20
C TRP A 196 26.45 9.64 21.91
N THR A 197 26.81 9.90 20.65
CA THR A 197 27.36 11.19 20.25
C THR A 197 26.26 12.25 20.22
N THR A 198 26.57 13.47 20.64
CA THR A 198 25.65 14.63 20.61
C THR A 198 25.01 14.80 19.24
N PHE A 199 25.78 14.61 18.16
CA PHE A 199 25.27 14.59 16.78
C PHE A 199 24.20 13.53 16.54
N ILE A 200 24.44 12.26 16.89
CA ILE A 200 23.48 11.17 16.68
C ILE A 200 22.23 11.33 17.56
N VAL A 201 22.40 11.85 18.78
CA VAL A 201 21.27 12.18 19.68
C VAL A 201 20.45 13.33 19.11
N GLY A 202 21.08 14.36 18.53
CA GLY A 202 20.43 15.46 17.83
C GLY A 202 19.70 14.99 16.57
N LEU A 203 20.37 14.20 15.73
CA LEU A 203 19.80 13.63 14.50
C LEU A 203 18.60 12.73 14.79
N LYS A 204 18.61 11.99 15.90
CA LYS A 204 17.44 11.23 16.33
C LYS A 204 16.23 12.14 16.61
N LYS A 205 16.43 13.31 17.22
CA LYS A 205 15.34 14.28 17.45
C LYS A 205 14.80 14.81 16.12
N GLU A 206 15.66 15.02 15.12
CA GLU A 206 15.26 15.46 13.77
C GLU A 206 14.43 14.40 13.04
N VAL A 207 14.90 13.16 13.02
CA VAL A 207 14.22 12.04 12.36
C VAL A 207 12.87 11.75 13.03
N ASP A 208 12.78 11.85 14.36
CA ASP A 208 11.52 11.68 15.09
C ASP A 208 10.50 12.81 14.79
N ARG A 209 10.94 14.01 14.35
CA ARG A 209 10.04 15.11 13.94
C ARG A 209 9.44 14.91 12.55
N ASN A 210 10.24 14.38 11.61
CA ASN A 210 9.85 14.24 10.19
C ASN A 210 9.16 12.89 9.87
N THR A 211 9.14 11.94 10.81
CA THR A 211 8.49 10.63 10.59
C THR A 211 7.04 10.62 11.10
N ILE A 212 6.09 10.61 10.15
CA ILE A 212 4.64 10.55 10.43
C ILE A 212 4.23 9.22 11.10
N PHE A 213 5.02 8.16 10.92
CA PHE A 213 4.62 6.78 11.23
C PHE A 213 4.76 6.38 12.70
N TYR A 214 5.54 7.10 13.50
CA TYR A 214 5.55 6.92 14.95
C TYR A 214 5.79 8.27 15.62
N LYS A 215 4.71 9.04 15.88
CA LYS A 215 4.80 10.03 16.96
C LYS A 215 5.25 9.26 18.20
N SER A 216 6.43 9.60 18.74
CA SER A 216 6.83 9.09 20.05
C SER A 216 5.62 9.32 20.98
N PRO A 217 5.09 8.29 21.66
CA PRO A 217 3.90 8.45 22.48
C PRO A 217 4.10 9.63 23.42
N ASP A 218 3.13 10.52 23.53
CA ASP A 218 3.23 11.68 24.40
C ASP A 218 3.19 11.22 25.86
N PHE A 219 4.36 11.01 26.45
CA PHE A 219 4.52 10.60 27.84
C PHE A 219 4.47 11.79 28.82
N SER A 220 4.19 13.01 28.35
CA SER A 220 3.94 14.16 29.24
C SER A 220 2.57 14.06 29.93
N GLN A 221 1.62 13.36 29.31
CA GLN A 221 0.35 13.04 29.94
C GLN A 221 0.59 12.04 31.08
N LYS A 222 0.08 12.36 32.28
CA LYS A 222 0.11 11.43 33.41
C LYS A 222 -0.65 10.16 33.01
N LYS A 223 0.09 9.04 32.89
CA LYS A 223 -0.53 7.71 32.73
C LYS A 223 -1.58 7.52 33.82
N VAL A 224 -2.73 6.95 33.45
CA VAL A 224 -3.70 6.42 34.41
C VAL A 224 -2.94 5.43 35.31
N SER A 225 -2.89 5.72 36.61
CA SER A 225 -2.13 4.93 37.58
C SER A 225 -2.66 3.49 37.61
N GLY A 226 -1.76 2.51 37.53
CA GLY A 226 -2.09 1.08 37.74
C GLY A 226 -1.98 0.18 36.51
N VAL A 227 -1.73 0.72 35.31
CA VAL A 227 -1.54 -0.12 34.12
C VAL A 227 -0.09 -0.61 34.03
N ARG A 228 0.12 -1.93 34.14
CA ARG A 228 1.41 -2.55 33.86
C ARG A 228 1.73 -2.39 32.37
N PRO A 229 2.99 -2.14 31.97
CA PRO A 229 3.36 -2.01 30.56
C PRO A 229 2.94 -3.28 29.80
N SER A 230 2.09 -3.13 28.80
CA SER A 230 1.44 -4.25 28.09
C SER A 230 2.40 -4.96 27.15
N SER A 231 3.49 -4.31 26.73
CA SER A 231 4.44 -4.85 25.77
C SER A 231 5.89 -4.81 26.27
N PRO A 232 6.72 -5.84 25.95
CA PRO A 232 8.17 -5.79 26.14
C PRO A 232 8.82 -4.55 25.52
N VAL A 233 8.31 -4.12 24.35
CA VAL A 233 8.79 -2.91 23.64
C VAL A 233 8.50 -1.65 24.47
N GLU A 234 7.34 -1.61 25.13
CA GLU A 234 6.94 -0.49 25.98
C GLU A 234 7.87 -0.35 27.19
N ARG A 235 8.32 -1.47 27.79
CA ARG A 235 9.31 -1.45 28.89
C ARG A 235 10.65 -0.88 28.43
N THR A 236 11.14 -1.34 27.27
CA THR A 236 12.44 -0.90 26.73
C THR A 236 12.44 0.60 26.41
N VAL A 237 11.32 1.13 25.91
CA VAL A 237 11.17 2.57 25.62
C VAL A 237 11.15 3.39 26.91
N ILE A 238 10.44 2.94 27.94
CA ILE A 238 10.38 3.63 29.25
C ILE A 238 11.75 3.66 29.93
N GLU A 239 12.50 2.57 29.91
CA GLU A 239 13.86 2.53 30.46
C GLU A 239 14.79 3.47 29.71
N ARG A 240 14.67 3.52 28.37
CA ARG A 240 15.44 4.42 27.52
C ARG A 240 15.16 5.89 27.84
N GLU A 241 13.91 6.29 28.03
CA GLU A 241 13.56 7.68 28.37
C GLU A 241 14.04 8.09 29.75
N LYS A 242 13.91 7.20 30.75
CA LYS A 242 14.44 7.47 32.10
C LYS A 242 15.95 7.70 32.06
N MET A 243 16.67 6.93 31.24
CA MET A 243 18.11 7.09 31.04
C MET A 243 18.42 8.42 30.32
N LEU A 244 17.69 8.76 29.26
CA LEU A 244 17.87 10.03 28.54
C LEU A 244 17.60 11.25 29.42
N LYS A 245 16.56 11.23 30.26
CA LYS A 245 16.28 12.30 31.23
C LYS A 245 17.38 12.46 32.27
N ARG A 246 18.01 11.37 32.71
CA ARG A 246 19.19 11.44 33.60
C ARG A 246 20.38 12.07 32.90
N LEU A 247 20.69 11.62 31.68
CA LEU A 247 21.80 12.16 30.89
C LEU A 247 21.63 13.65 30.58
N ILE A 248 20.41 14.10 30.27
CA ILE A 248 20.12 15.51 30.06
C ILE A 248 20.32 16.31 31.35
N LYS A 249 19.83 15.79 32.49
CA LYS A 249 20.02 16.41 33.80
C LYS A 249 21.50 16.48 34.23
N GLU A 250 22.31 15.49 33.84
CA GLU A 250 23.76 15.46 34.07
C GLU A 250 24.54 16.39 33.13
N LEU A 251 23.96 16.81 32.00
CA LEU A 251 24.54 17.76 31.05
C LEU A 251 24.16 19.22 31.35
N GLU A 252 23.16 19.46 32.21
CA GLU A 252 22.66 20.79 32.62
C GLU A 252 23.25 21.26 33.97
N VAL A 253 24.25 20.55 34.52
CA VAL A 253 25.07 20.92 35.70
C VAL A 253 26.51 21.15 35.26
#